data_AF-A0A955CFB2-F1
#
_entry.id   AF-A0A955CFB2-F1
#
_cell.length_a   1.000
_cell.length_b   1.000
_cell.length_c   1.000
_cell.angle_alpha   90.00
_cell.angle_beta   90.00
_cell.angle_gamma   90.00
#
_symmetry.space_group_name_H-M   'P 1'
#
loop_
_entity.id
_entity.type
_entity.pdbx_description
1 polymer ?
#
loop_
_entity_poly.entity_id
_entity_poly.type
_entity_poly.pdbx_seq_one_letter_code
_entity_poly.pdbx_strand_id
1 'polypeptide(L)'
;DWWWGVDNIQVYTGEPAPRDPALKVIIDRDTGAVSIINGTSHDVAIRGYEISSQDGVFDEASATFQADGDADWVQLTAPGSSLDLSEGHLTSTIVAQGSQLDLGSAWRPYFSDEGDIHFQYVEAGSAEPVLGLVEFVGGVDGRSYAFLDLNFDGVVDLDDWSEFLAISDTADLSALSPAQAYRKGDLDGNLRLGVNDYIVFAREYDRIHGAGALEAALAAVPEPTSALLGAFGVACLIGASRRRVASAALLLAAVASGTVHAGVTVDRMYQLGDDARENAVVGQSVGANSPDAPFGSGESLDSQGVLGGQQIVNVRPRKLSTFGDPVYVSTADRPDGAGGIGVLFDGAKRQNLWGQRLGTPATSISSTFAGGSIDYTAILDRGFQFWTKPAVVPQTQSGLAADDDYLVMDTNNHGALINSYGNFTMRYGLVDYEGVGTTAHAVSDQWYHVMVVRPEGVSNGSRMYVNGVVVAATPGDYLRGIPAGGTPNDIPDLAPLVLGGATVPLPNPNTPPSNFAFSNNYSGVIDDLEMFVVGFNATTDYGIFNPAVDNDYIAAFGRSNPMDLNSDGAVDLVDVNAFVSNWAFAKVVNGMVVG
;
A
#
# COMPACT_ATOMS: atom_id res chain seq x y z
N ASP A 1 5.42 3.88 -21.40
CA ASP A 1 4.30 3.53 -22.28
C ASP A 1 3.20 4.56 -22.19
N TRP A 2 3.19 5.55 -23.08
CA TRP A 2 2.09 6.51 -23.19
C TRP A 2 1.43 6.30 -24.54
N TRP A 3 0.13 6.00 -24.54
CA TRP A 3 -0.66 5.83 -25.74
C TRP A 3 -1.53 7.08 -25.82
N TRP A 4 -1.45 7.82 -26.93
CA TRP A 4 -2.45 8.85 -27.20
C TRP A 4 -3.55 8.18 -28.03
N GLY A 5 -4.75 8.09 -27.47
CA GLY A 5 -5.96 7.90 -28.28
C GLY A 5 -6.30 9.25 -28.87
N VAL A 6 -6.09 9.44 -30.17
CA VAL A 6 -6.57 10.64 -30.85
C VAL A 6 -7.96 10.32 -31.39
N ASP A 7 -8.98 10.86 -30.75
CA ASP A 7 -10.38 10.79 -31.17
C ASP A 7 -10.86 12.20 -31.58
N ASN A 8 -11.93 12.29 -32.38
CA ASN A 8 -12.52 13.55 -32.85
C ASN A 8 -11.59 14.52 -33.63
N ILE A 9 -10.70 14.00 -34.50
CA ILE A 9 -10.00 14.88 -35.47
C ILE A 9 -11.00 15.45 -36.48
N GLN A 10 -11.19 16.77 -36.44
CA GLN A 10 -11.80 17.53 -37.54
C GLN A 10 -10.73 18.29 -38.31
N VAL A 11 -10.70 18.11 -39.64
CA VAL A 11 -9.77 18.78 -40.54
C VAL A 11 -10.47 19.95 -41.23
N TYR A 12 -10.02 21.17 -40.93
CA TYR A 12 -10.56 22.40 -41.49
C TYR A 12 -10.02 22.69 -42.90
N THR A 13 -10.90 22.93 -43.88
CA THR A 13 -10.55 23.12 -45.30
C THR A 13 -10.68 24.57 -45.81
N GLY A 14 -10.99 25.55 -44.95
CA GLY A 14 -10.99 26.98 -45.30
C GLY A 14 -12.34 27.61 -45.70
N GLU A 15 -13.46 26.90 -45.54
CA GLU A 15 -14.83 27.44 -45.65
C GLU A 15 -15.32 28.00 -44.28
N PRO A 16 -16.35 28.88 -44.19
CA PRO A 16 -16.85 29.40 -42.91
C PRO A 16 -17.08 28.27 -41.90
N ALA A 17 -16.83 28.57 -40.61
CA ALA A 17 -16.67 27.61 -39.51
C ALA A 17 -17.48 26.30 -39.69
N PRO A 18 -16.84 25.13 -39.56
CA PRO A 18 -17.50 23.85 -39.80
C PRO A 18 -18.79 23.79 -38.97
N ARG A 19 -19.91 23.58 -39.66
CA ARG A 19 -21.22 23.39 -39.02
C ARG A 19 -21.21 22.04 -38.32
N ASP A 20 -21.93 21.93 -37.20
CA ASP A 20 -21.99 20.69 -36.44
C ASP A 20 -22.74 19.62 -37.26
N PRO A 21 -22.26 18.36 -37.29
CA PRO A 21 -22.93 17.29 -38.00
C PRO A 21 -24.23 16.82 -37.33
N ALA A 22 -24.46 17.19 -36.07
CA ALA A 22 -25.59 16.79 -35.24
C ALA A 22 -26.01 17.92 -34.30
N LEU A 23 -27.13 17.74 -33.60
CA LEU A 23 -27.47 18.61 -32.47
C LEU A 23 -26.38 18.53 -31.39
N LYS A 24 -26.22 19.61 -30.63
CA LYS A 24 -25.22 19.72 -29.57
C LYS A 24 -25.86 20.16 -28.26
N VAL A 25 -25.49 19.53 -27.16
CA VAL A 25 -25.74 20.03 -25.82
C VAL A 25 -24.60 20.94 -25.40
N ILE A 26 -24.93 22.15 -24.97
CA ILE A 26 -23.99 23.07 -24.32
C ILE A 26 -24.31 23.12 -22.82
N ILE A 27 -23.29 22.86 -22.01
CA ILE A 27 -23.34 22.98 -20.54
C ILE A 27 -22.41 24.14 -20.13
N ASP A 28 -22.98 25.15 -19.49
CA ASP A 28 -22.24 26.30 -18.96
C ASP A 28 -21.86 26.04 -17.50
N ARG A 29 -20.55 25.91 -17.25
CA ARG A 29 -20.01 25.55 -15.93
C ARG A 29 -20.26 26.62 -14.87
N ASP A 30 -20.25 27.89 -15.26
CA ASP A 30 -20.36 29.02 -14.34
C ASP A 30 -21.81 29.21 -13.85
N THR A 31 -22.78 28.86 -14.69
CA THR A 31 -24.22 29.08 -14.42
C THR A 31 -25.02 27.80 -14.20
N GLY A 32 -24.44 26.64 -14.52
CA GLY A 32 -25.12 25.35 -14.55
C GLY A 32 -26.15 25.21 -15.68
N ALA A 33 -26.18 26.16 -16.62
CA ALA A 33 -27.18 26.18 -17.69
C ALA A 33 -26.93 25.04 -18.69
N VAL A 34 -28.01 24.35 -19.08
CA VAL A 34 -27.99 23.28 -20.09
C VAL A 34 -28.87 23.69 -21.26
N SER A 35 -28.36 23.60 -22.48
CA SER A 35 -29.14 23.90 -23.69
C SER A 35 -28.84 22.95 -24.83
N ILE A 36 -29.84 22.62 -25.64
CA ILE A 36 -29.66 21.88 -26.90
C ILE A 36 -29.68 22.88 -28.04
N ILE A 37 -28.58 23.01 -28.76
CA ILE A 37 -28.41 23.93 -29.88
C ILE A 37 -28.40 23.17 -31.20
N ASN A 38 -29.16 23.67 -32.17
CA ASN A 38 -29.05 23.20 -33.55
C ASN A 38 -27.96 23.99 -34.30
N GLY A 39 -26.71 23.54 -34.16
CA GLY A 39 -25.55 24.04 -34.91
C GLY A 39 -25.43 23.48 -36.33
N THR A 40 -26.39 22.67 -36.80
CA THR A 40 -26.32 22.00 -38.09
C THR A 40 -26.59 22.96 -39.26
N SER A 41 -26.59 22.43 -40.49
CA SER A 41 -26.84 23.21 -41.70
C SER A 41 -28.32 23.40 -42.05
N HIS A 42 -29.25 22.81 -41.29
CA HIS A 42 -30.67 22.73 -41.61
C HIS A 42 -31.52 22.60 -40.34
N ASP A 43 -32.83 22.75 -40.50
CA ASP A 43 -33.79 22.49 -39.41
C ASP A 43 -33.81 20.99 -39.09
N VAL A 44 -33.78 20.63 -37.80
CA VAL A 44 -33.82 19.23 -37.35
C VAL A 44 -35.17 18.99 -36.69
N ALA A 45 -35.95 18.08 -37.26
CA ALA A 45 -37.21 17.66 -36.67
C ALA A 45 -36.95 16.51 -35.69
N ILE A 46 -37.23 16.71 -34.40
CA ILE A 46 -37.00 15.72 -33.34
C ILE A 46 -38.30 15.20 -32.75
N ARG A 47 -38.27 13.95 -32.28
CA ARG A 47 -39.35 13.30 -31.52
C ARG A 47 -39.03 13.20 -30.03
N GLY A 48 -37.81 13.49 -29.62
CA GLY A 48 -37.38 13.41 -28.24
C GLY A 48 -35.87 13.43 -28.12
N TYR A 49 -35.41 13.61 -26.90
CA TYR A 49 -34.00 13.65 -26.56
C TYR A 49 -33.75 13.03 -25.18
N GLU A 50 -32.49 12.68 -24.94
CA GLU A 50 -31.98 12.23 -23.65
C GLU A 50 -30.57 12.79 -23.48
N ILE A 51 -30.35 13.46 -22.35
CA ILE A 51 -29.04 13.84 -21.85
C ILE A 51 -28.83 13.02 -20.58
N SER A 52 -27.82 12.15 -20.53
CA SER A 52 -27.57 11.26 -19.40
C SER A 52 -26.19 11.47 -18.79
N SER A 53 -26.07 11.09 -17.51
CA SER A 53 -24.89 11.22 -16.66
C SER A 53 -24.73 9.93 -15.85
N GLN A 54 -23.54 9.35 -15.86
CA GLN A 54 -23.17 8.19 -15.07
C GLN A 54 -22.95 8.55 -13.59
N ASP A 55 -22.40 9.74 -13.33
CA ASP A 55 -22.05 10.24 -11.99
C ASP A 55 -23.19 11.04 -11.33
N GLY A 56 -24.28 11.25 -12.06
CA GLY A 56 -25.50 11.88 -11.58
C GLY A 56 -25.33 13.38 -11.30
N VAL A 57 -24.92 14.15 -12.31
CA VAL A 57 -24.69 15.61 -12.20
C VAL A 57 -25.93 16.47 -12.39
N PHE A 58 -27.07 15.90 -12.79
CA PHE A 58 -28.27 16.69 -13.07
C PHE A 58 -29.12 16.98 -11.82
N ASP A 59 -29.84 18.09 -11.89
CA ASP A 59 -30.86 18.53 -10.95
C ASP A 59 -32.19 18.70 -11.69
N GLU A 60 -32.97 17.63 -11.76
CA GLU A 60 -34.26 17.63 -12.45
C GLU A 60 -35.20 18.74 -11.96
N ALA A 61 -35.16 19.10 -10.67
CA ALA A 61 -36.01 20.16 -10.12
C ALA A 61 -35.61 21.58 -10.57
N SER A 62 -34.38 21.74 -11.07
CA SER A 62 -33.88 23.01 -11.63
C SER A 62 -33.96 23.04 -13.17
N ALA A 63 -34.39 21.94 -13.79
CA ALA A 63 -34.58 21.86 -15.22
C ALA A 63 -35.86 22.56 -15.68
N THR A 64 -35.85 23.07 -16.91
CA THR A 64 -37.03 23.63 -17.59
C THR A 64 -37.43 22.70 -18.73
N PHE A 65 -38.48 21.93 -18.53
CA PHE A 65 -38.95 20.96 -19.52
C PHE A 65 -39.95 21.61 -20.49
N GLN A 66 -39.95 21.20 -21.75
CA GLN A 66 -40.93 21.65 -22.74
C GLN A 66 -42.34 21.18 -22.38
N ALA A 67 -42.46 20.00 -21.74
CA ALA A 67 -43.72 19.44 -21.24
C ALA A 67 -44.44 20.36 -20.24
N ASP A 68 -43.74 21.30 -19.59
CA ASP A 68 -44.36 22.29 -18.69
C ASP A 68 -45.22 23.33 -19.44
N GLY A 69 -44.85 23.62 -20.70
CA GLY A 69 -45.48 24.65 -21.52
C GLY A 69 -46.25 24.12 -22.73
N ASP A 70 -46.00 22.87 -23.13
CA ASP A 70 -46.54 22.27 -24.34
C ASP A 70 -47.05 20.84 -24.07
N ALA A 71 -48.35 20.64 -24.26
CA ALA A 71 -49.02 19.38 -23.97
C ALA A 71 -48.66 18.24 -24.94
N ASP A 72 -48.02 18.55 -26.07
CA ASP A 72 -47.51 17.52 -27.00
C ASP A 72 -46.13 16.99 -26.58
N TRP A 73 -45.49 17.59 -25.58
CA TRP A 73 -44.29 17.06 -24.92
C TRP A 73 -44.64 16.22 -23.69
N VAL A 74 -43.84 15.19 -23.45
CA VAL A 74 -43.96 14.27 -22.32
C VAL A 74 -42.58 14.16 -21.68
N GLN A 75 -42.49 14.55 -20.42
CA GLN A 75 -41.29 14.33 -19.62
C GLN A 75 -41.10 12.83 -19.38
N LEU A 76 -39.90 12.33 -19.71
CA LEU A 76 -39.53 10.92 -19.55
C LEU A 76 -38.61 10.72 -18.34
N THR A 77 -37.92 11.78 -17.91
CA THR A 77 -37.12 11.78 -16.67
C THR A 77 -37.97 11.49 -15.45
N ALA A 78 -37.45 10.64 -14.57
CA ALA A 78 -38.08 10.35 -13.29
C ALA A 78 -37.97 11.56 -12.34
N PRO A 79 -39.02 11.89 -11.56
CA PRO A 79 -38.95 12.98 -10.59
C PRO A 79 -37.76 12.84 -9.63
N GLY A 80 -36.95 13.89 -9.49
CA GLY A 80 -35.74 13.90 -8.66
C GLY A 80 -34.57 13.09 -9.23
N SER A 81 -34.62 12.67 -10.50
CA SER A 81 -33.47 12.05 -11.17
C SER A 81 -32.26 12.98 -11.14
N SER A 82 -31.09 12.39 -11.00
CA SER A 82 -29.81 13.07 -11.24
C SER A 82 -29.06 12.49 -12.44
N LEU A 83 -29.57 11.39 -13.00
CA LEU A 83 -28.90 10.59 -14.03
C LEU A 83 -29.29 11.01 -15.45
N ASP A 84 -30.40 11.72 -15.62
CA ASP A 84 -30.90 12.07 -16.96
C ASP A 84 -31.79 13.32 -16.99
N LEU A 85 -31.85 13.94 -18.17
CA LEU A 85 -32.83 14.92 -18.62
C LEU A 85 -33.37 14.44 -19.98
N SER A 86 -34.63 14.03 -20.04
CA SER A 86 -35.22 13.36 -21.20
C SER A 86 -36.68 13.74 -21.38
N GLU A 87 -37.04 14.04 -22.63
CA GLU A 87 -38.41 14.34 -23.05
C GLU A 87 -38.72 13.71 -24.41
N GLY A 88 -40.00 13.42 -24.64
CA GLY A 88 -40.51 12.94 -25.92
C GLY A 88 -41.68 13.80 -26.40
N HIS A 89 -41.71 14.12 -27.69
CA HIS A 89 -42.82 14.75 -28.36
C HIS A 89 -43.74 13.71 -28.99
N LEU A 90 -45.06 13.85 -28.84
CA LEU A 90 -46.06 12.89 -29.32
C LEU A 90 -46.02 12.68 -30.85
N THR A 91 -45.61 13.72 -31.58
CA THR A 91 -45.38 13.66 -33.04
C THR A 91 -43.93 13.99 -33.36
N SER A 92 -43.62 15.25 -33.64
CA SER A 92 -42.27 15.82 -33.76
C SER A 92 -42.33 17.34 -33.60
N THR A 93 -41.24 17.96 -33.14
CA THR A 93 -41.05 19.42 -33.20
C THR A 93 -39.84 19.77 -34.06
N ILE A 94 -39.76 21.02 -34.55
CA ILE A 94 -38.62 21.50 -35.33
C ILE A 94 -37.72 22.34 -34.42
N VAL A 95 -36.48 21.91 -34.24
CA VAL A 95 -35.41 22.78 -33.73
C VAL A 95 -34.82 23.50 -34.94
N ALA A 96 -35.23 24.75 -35.15
CA ALA A 96 -34.79 25.54 -36.30
C ALA A 96 -33.27 25.75 -36.28
N GLN A 97 -32.65 25.92 -37.46
CA GLN A 97 -31.22 26.18 -37.55
C GLN A 97 -30.81 27.40 -36.70
N GLY A 98 -29.81 27.23 -35.82
CA GLY A 98 -29.32 28.28 -34.92
C GLY A 98 -30.25 28.59 -33.74
N SER A 99 -31.36 27.88 -33.59
CA SER A 99 -32.19 27.95 -32.38
C SER A 99 -31.65 27.04 -31.27
N GLN A 100 -32.13 27.28 -30.05
CA GLN A 100 -31.79 26.48 -28.88
C GLN A 100 -33.06 26.09 -28.10
N LEU A 101 -33.02 24.93 -27.48
CA LEU A 101 -33.92 24.54 -26.39
C LEU A 101 -33.18 24.78 -25.08
N ASP A 102 -33.69 25.69 -24.25
CA ASP A 102 -33.13 26.00 -22.94
C ASP A 102 -33.74 25.07 -21.88
N LEU A 103 -32.88 24.35 -21.16
CA LEU A 103 -33.26 23.40 -20.11
C LEU A 103 -32.98 23.96 -18.71
N GLY A 104 -32.62 25.24 -18.58
CA GLY A 104 -32.36 25.89 -17.30
C GLY A 104 -31.04 25.48 -16.64
N SER A 105 -30.87 25.84 -15.36
CA SER A 105 -29.67 25.56 -14.56
C SER A 105 -29.67 24.13 -13.99
N ALA A 106 -29.82 23.14 -14.86
CA ALA A 106 -29.99 21.74 -14.49
C ALA A 106 -28.68 21.01 -14.19
N TRP A 107 -27.51 21.56 -14.53
CA TRP A 107 -26.21 20.93 -14.29
C TRP A 107 -25.60 21.37 -12.96
N ARG A 108 -25.02 20.42 -12.23
CA ARG A 108 -24.27 20.69 -10.99
C ARG A 108 -22.77 20.58 -11.25
N PRO A 109 -21.96 21.51 -10.72
CA PRO A 109 -20.51 21.45 -10.84
C PRO A 109 -19.90 20.11 -10.42
N TYR A 110 -19.02 19.58 -11.27
CA TYR A 110 -18.29 18.33 -11.06
C TYR A 110 -16.96 18.35 -11.81
N PHE A 111 -15.93 17.69 -11.26
CA PHE A 111 -14.56 17.76 -11.79
C PHE A 111 -14.32 16.84 -13.00
N SER A 112 -15.11 15.76 -13.15
CA SER A 112 -14.95 14.75 -14.21
C SER A 112 -16.10 14.81 -15.22
N ASP A 113 -16.33 15.98 -15.78
CA ASP A 113 -17.49 16.29 -16.61
C ASP A 113 -17.38 15.80 -18.08
N GLU A 114 -16.21 15.93 -18.71
CA GLU A 114 -15.99 15.58 -20.13
C GLU A 114 -16.23 14.09 -20.46
N GLY A 115 -16.16 13.21 -19.46
CA GLY A 115 -16.38 11.76 -19.62
C GLY A 115 -17.73 11.25 -19.13
N ASP A 116 -18.52 12.10 -18.47
CA ASP A 116 -19.74 11.69 -17.76
C ASP A 116 -21.00 11.85 -18.62
N ILE A 117 -21.07 12.94 -19.40
CA ILE A 117 -22.30 13.33 -20.10
C ILE A 117 -22.40 12.67 -21.48
N HIS A 118 -23.56 12.08 -21.75
CA HIS A 118 -23.94 11.59 -23.06
C HIS A 118 -25.20 12.30 -23.56
N PHE A 119 -25.25 12.61 -24.85
CA PHE A 119 -26.41 13.23 -25.47
C PHE A 119 -26.86 12.45 -26.71
N GLN A 120 -28.14 12.11 -26.76
CA GLN A 120 -28.77 11.50 -27.92
C GLN A 120 -30.17 12.07 -28.18
N TYR A 121 -30.62 11.99 -29.43
CA TYR A 121 -31.96 12.43 -29.82
C TYR A 121 -32.54 11.55 -30.93
N VAL A 122 -33.85 11.55 -31.10
CA VAL A 122 -34.53 10.77 -32.15
C VAL A 122 -35.14 11.72 -33.18
N GLU A 123 -34.77 11.57 -34.45
CA GLU A 123 -35.34 12.38 -35.54
C GLU A 123 -36.75 11.92 -35.94
N ALA A 124 -37.54 12.85 -36.49
CA ALA A 124 -38.87 12.57 -37.02
C ALA A 124 -38.82 11.52 -38.13
N GLY A 125 -39.59 10.43 -37.97
CA GLY A 125 -39.61 9.31 -38.90
C GLY A 125 -38.49 8.27 -38.71
N SER A 126 -37.55 8.51 -37.79
CA SER A 126 -36.58 7.51 -37.33
C SER A 126 -37.06 6.85 -36.02
N ALA A 127 -36.59 5.62 -35.80
CA ALA A 127 -36.65 4.92 -34.51
C ALA A 127 -35.27 4.75 -33.88
N GLU A 128 -34.20 5.00 -34.65
CA GLU A 128 -32.83 4.90 -34.18
C GLU A 128 -32.40 6.25 -33.57
N PRO A 129 -31.79 6.25 -32.37
CA PRO A 129 -31.22 7.46 -31.79
C PRO A 129 -29.99 7.91 -32.58
N VAL A 130 -29.86 9.23 -32.71
CA VAL A 130 -28.69 9.92 -33.24
C VAL A 130 -27.88 10.41 -32.05
N LEU A 131 -26.59 10.08 -32.02
CA LEU A 131 -25.67 10.60 -31.02
C LEU A 131 -25.40 12.07 -31.32
N GLY A 132 -25.66 12.93 -30.35
CA GLY A 132 -25.35 14.35 -30.43
C GLY A 132 -23.97 14.68 -29.85
N LEU A 133 -23.58 15.94 -29.96
CA LEU A 133 -22.33 16.44 -29.39
C LEU A 133 -22.57 16.97 -27.98
N VAL A 134 -21.56 16.91 -27.12
CA VAL A 134 -21.55 17.56 -25.81
C VAL A 134 -20.40 18.56 -25.80
N GLU A 135 -20.68 19.81 -25.44
CA GLU A 135 -19.70 20.87 -25.29
C GLU A 135 -19.89 21.54 -23.95
N PHE A 136 -18.79 21.70 -23.21
CA PHE A 136 -18.78 22.48 -21.99
C PHE A 136 -18.17 23.86 -22.26
N VAL A 137 -18.82 24.89 -21.75
CA VAL A 137 -18.36 26.28 -21.80
C VAL A 137 -18.27 26.85 -20.38
N GLY A 138 -17.59 27.98 -20.21
CA GLY A 138 -17.32 28.52 -18.87
C GLY A 138 -16.26 27.73 -18.09
N GLY A 139 -16.13 28.02 -16.80
CA GLY A 139 -15.05 27.53 -15.95
C GLY A 139 -13.76 28.34 -16.12
N VAL A 140 -12.73 28.01 -15.34
CA VAL A 140 -11.45 28.74 -15.40
C VAL A 140 -10.71 28.37 -16.69
N ASP A 141 -10.55 29.38 -17.55
CA ASP A 141 -9.96 29.28 -18.89
C ASP A 141 -10.65 28.26 -19.82
N GLY A 142 -11.96 28.01 -19.62
CA GLY A 142 -12.72 27.06 -20.44
C GLY A 142 -12.44 25.59 -20.13
N ARG A 143 -11.81 25.28 -18.99
CA ARG A 143 -11.44 23.92 -18.57
C ARG A 143 -12.40 23.41 -17.49
N SER A 144 -12.43 22.09 -17.32
CA SER A 144 -13.05 21.43 -16.17
C SER A 144 -12.39 21.90 -14.87
N TYR A 145 -13.17 21.88 -13.79
CA TYR A 145 -12.67 22.16 -12.44
C TYR A 145 -11.61 21.15 -12.03
N ALA A 146 -10.63 21.58 -11.23
CA ALA A 146 -9.61 20.69 -10.73
C ALA A 146 -10.20 19.72 -9.69
N PHE A 147 -9.64 18.51 -9.60
CA PHE A 147 -9.92 17.65 -8.46
C PHE A 147 -9.45 18.35 -7.17
N LEU A 148 -10.30 18.36 -6.14
CA LEU A 148 -10.22 19.13 -4.89
C LEU A 148 -10.73 20.58 -4.91
N ASP A 149 -11.08 21.13 -6.08
CA ASP A 149 -11.80 22.41 -6.14
C ASP A 149 -13.27 22.14 -5.74
N LEU A 150 -13.55 22.29 -4.45
CA LEU A 150 -14.83 21.98 -3.81
C LEU A 150 -15.76 23.20 -3.79
N ASN A 151 -15.20 24.41 -3.85
CA ASN A 151 -15.97 25.64 -3.97
C ASN A 151 -16.26 26.01 -5.44
N PHE A 152 -15.59 25.35 -6.40
CA PHE A 152 -15.70 25.52 -7.85
C PHE A 152 -15.35 26.94 -8.33
N ASP A 153 -14.36 27.57 -7.70
CA ASP A 153 -13.83 28.87 -8.12
C ASP A 153 -12.63 28.77 -9.08
N GLY A 154 -12.19 27.52 -9.35
CA GLY A 154 -11.13 27.16 -10.27
C GLY A 154 -9.72 27.30 -9.73
N VAL A 155 -9.55 27.52 -8.42
CA VAL A 155 -8.30 27.32 -7.71
C VAL A 155 -8.47 26.24 -6.65
N VAL A 156 -7.41 25.47 -6.39
CA VAL A 156 -7.39 24.56 -5.24
C VAL A 156 -6.63 25.25 -4.13
N ASP A 157 -7.28 25.70 -3.06
CA ASP A 157 -6.64 26.40 -1.95
C ASP A 157 -7.30 26.14 -0.57
N LEU A 158 -7.08 27.03 0.40
CA LEU A 158 -7.60 26.85 1.77
C LEU A 158 -9.12 27.12 1.88
N ASP A 159 -9.73 27.73 0.87
CA ASP A 159 -11.17 27.91 0.83
C ASP A 159 -11.84 26.56 0.52
N ASP A 160 -11.24 25.70 -0.31
CA ASP A 160 -11.71 24.32 -0.50
C ASP A 160 -11.57 23.47 0.75
N TRP A 161 -10.49 23.68 1.51
CA TRP A 161 -10.32 23.04 2.81
C TRP A 161 -11.43 23.48 3.78
N SER A 162 -11.82 24.75 3.72
CA SER A 162 -12.91 25.28 4.54
C SER A 162 -14.25 24.68 4.12
N GLU A 163 -14.51 24.50 2.82
CA GLU A 163 -15.67 23.76 2.31
C GLU A 163 -15.66 22.31 2.79
N PHE A 164 -14.52 21.61 2.66
CA PHE A 164 -14.36 20.23 3.15
C PHE A 164 -14.70 20.10 4.63
N LEU A 165 -14.23 21.02 5.48
CA LEU A 165 -14.52 21.04 6.91
C LEU A 165 -15.96 21.46 7.25
N ALA A 166 -16.56 22.34 6.47
CA ALA A 166 -17.94 22.77 6.66
C ALA A 166 -18.94 21.63 6.43
N ILE A 167 -18.53 20.60 5.69
CA ILE A 167 -19.31 19.39 5.48
C ILE A 167 -19.17 18.49 6.71
N SER A 168 -19.97 18.76 7.75
CA SER A 168 -19.81 18.13 9.07
C SER A 168 -20.83 17.04 9.43
N ASP A 169 -21.78 16.69 8.55
CA ASP A 169 -23.04 16.01 8.97
C ASP A 169 -23.42 14.70 8.27
N THR A 170 -22.56 14.08 7.48
CA THR A 170 -22.96 12.87 6.72
C THR A 170 -21.82 11.87 6.56
N ALA A 171 -21.64 11.00 7.55
CA ALA A 171 -20.74 9.85 7.45
C ALA A 171 -21.22 8.78 6.43
N ASP A 172 -22.48 8.84 6.02
CA ASP A 172 -23.05 7.94 5.00
C ASP A 172 -23.67 8.78 3.87
N LEU A 173 -23.11 8.63 2.68
CA LEU A 173 -23.51 9.32 1.46
C LEU A 173 -24.13 8.34 0.44
N SER A 174 -24.47 7.10 0.84
CA SER A 174 -24.94 6.07 -0.09
C SER A 174 -26.26 6.38 -0.79
N ALA A 175 -26.99 7.41 -0.33
CA ALA A 175 -28.23 7.88 -0.95
C ALA A 175 -28.00 8.99 -1.98
N LEU A 176 -26.76 9.44 -2.15
CA LEU A 176 -26.37 10.48 -3.11
C LEU A 176 -25.77 9.85 -4.37
N SER A 177 -25.85 10.56 -5.49
CA SER A 177 -25.05 10.22 -6.67
C SER A 177 -23.55 10.48 -6.43
N PRO A 178 -22.63 9.88 -7.19
CA PRO A 178 -21.20 10.17 -7.09
C PRO A 178 -20.86 11.67 -7.11
N ALA A 179 -21.44 12.44 -8.03
CA ALA A 179 -21.22 13.88 -8.11
C ALA A 179 -21.76 14.63 -6.88
N GLN A 180 -22.91 14.21 -6.35
CA GLN A 180 -23.46 14.78 -5.11
C GLN A 180 -22.60 14.42 -3.88
N ALA A 181 -22.09 13.20 -3.81
CA ALA A 181 -21.21 12.73 -2.74
C ALA A 181 -19.86 13.46 -2.77
N TYR A 182 -19.28 13.70 -3.94
CA TYR A 182 -18.05 14.51 -4.10
C TYR A 182 -18.22 15.92 -3.53
N ARG A 183 -19.35 16.58 -3.82
CA ARG A 183 -19.69 17.90 -3.24
C ARG A 183 -19.96 17.86 -1.73
N LYS A 184 -20.08 16.65 -1.17
CA LYS A 184 -20.12 16.37 0.27
C LYS A 184 -18.82 15.77 0.79
N GLY A 185 -17.72 15.96 0.06
CA GLY A 185 -16.38 15.60 0.49
C GLY A 185 -16.03 14.12 0.34
N ASP A 186 -16.81 13.32 -0.39
CA ASP A 186 -16.37 11.97 -0.80
C ASP A 186 -15.34 12.07 -1.92
N LEU A 187 -14.07 11.96 -1.56
CA LEU A 187 -12.94 12.13 -2.44
C LEU A 187 -12.34 10.79 -2.87
N ASP A 188 -12.66 9.69 -2.17
CA ASP A 188 -12.23 8.34 -2.56
C ASP A 188 -13.30 7.52 -3.30
N GLY A 189 -14.53 8.04 -3.39
CA GLY A 189 -15.64 7.47 -4.15
C GLY A 189 -16.33 6.30 -3.44
N ASN A 190 -16.13 6.14 -2.14
CA ASN A 190 -16.69 5.02 -1.37
C ASN A 190 -18.11 5.29 -0.82
N LEU A 191 -18.67 6.47 -1.11
CA LEU A 191 -19.97 6.96 -0.62
C LEU A 191 -20.03 7.17 0.89
N ARG A 192 -18.92 7.53 1.52
CA ARG A 192 -18.83 7.89 2.94
C ARG A 192 -17.82 9.00 3.12
N LEU A 193 -18.22 10.05 3.84
CA LEU A 193 -17.28 11.04 4.30
C LEU A 193 -16.54 10.53 5.54
N GLY A 194 -15.22 10.43 5.46
CA GLY A 194 -14.39 9.99 6.55
C GLY A 194 -12.93 10.39 6.42
N VAL A 195 -12.07 9.69 7.15
CA VAL A 195 -10.64 10.01 7.17
C VAL A 195 -9.98 9.70 5.82
N ASN A 196 -10.45 8.68 5.08
CA ASN A 196 -9.88 8.41 3.77
C ASN A 196 -9.99 9.61 2.84
N ASP A 197 -11.11 10.32 2.87
CA ASP A 197 -11.30 11.55 2.10
C ASP A 197 -10.35 12.64 2.55
N TYR A 198 -10.15 12.80 3.86
CA TYR A 198 -9.14 13.72 4.38
C TYR A 198 -7.72 13.38 3.90
N ILE A 199 -7.36 12.09 3.86
CA ILE A 199 -6.06 11.63 3.36
C ILE A 199 -5.94 11.94 1.87
N VAL A 200 -7.00 11.71 1.09
CA VAL A 200 -7.04 12.07 -0.33
C VAL A 200 -6.89 13.59 -0.48
N PHE A 201 -7.61 14.39 0.29
CA PHE A 201 -7.48 15.85 0.29
C PHE A 201 -6.04 16.27 0.58
N ALA A 202 -5.46 15.83 1.70
CA ALA A 202 -4.12 16.20 2.11
C ALA A 202 -3.06 15.79 1.06
N ARG A 203 -3.14 14.56 0.56
CA ARG A 203 -2.22 14.05 -0.46
C ARG A 203 -2.31 14.85 -1.76
N GLU A 204 -3.52 15.08 -2.27
CA GLU A 204 -3.70 15.77 -3.54
C GLU A 204 -3.40 17.26 -3.41
N TYR A 205 -3.70 17.89 -2.27
CA TYR A 205 -3.32 19.27 -1.97
C TYR A 205 -1.80 19.44 -1.97
N ASP A 206 -1.08 18.57 -1.25
CA ASP A 206 0.38 18.56 -1.24
C ASP A 206 0.98 18.21 -2.61
N ARG A 207 0.30 17.39 -3.42
CA ARG A 207 0.74 17.14 -4.80
C ARG A 207 0.67 18.40 -5.66
N ILE A 208 -0.36 19.24 -5.46
CA ILE A 208 -0.57 20.48 -6.22
C ILE A 208 0.38 21.60 -5.74
N HIS A 209 0.55 21.75 -4.42
CA HIS A 209 1.25 22.89 -3.82
C HIS A 209 2.67 22.58 -3.30
N GLY A 210 3.06 21.31 -3.24
CA GLY A 210 4.33 20.82 -2.70
C GLY A 210 4.15 20.02 -1.40
N ALA A 211 5.08 19.11 -1.13
CA ALA A 211 5.02 18.25 0.06
C ALA A 211 4.99 19.10 1.36
N GLY A 212 4.02 18.82 2.24
CA GLY A 212 3.80 19.57 3.49
C GLY A 212 3.12 20.93 3.32
N ALA A 213 2.59 21.25 2.13
CA ALA A 213 1.94 22.53 1.87
C ALA A 213 0.66 22.70 2.69
N LEU A 214 -0.17 21.66 2.84
CA LEU A 214 -1.38 21.75 3.66
C LEU A 214 -1.03 22.03 5.12
N GLU A 215 -0.04 21.31 5.67
CA GLU A 215 0.44 21.53 7.04
C GLU A 215 0.96 22.95 7.24
N ALA A 216 1.80 23.44 6.31
CA ALA A 216 2.32 24.80 6.37
C ALA A 216 1.21 25.86 6.28
N ALA A 217 0.20 25.63 5.43
CA ALA A 217 -0.94 26.50 5.25
C ALA A 217 -1.82 26.55 6.51
N LEU A 218 -2.06 25.41 7.15
CA LEU A 218 -2.79 25.31 8.42
C LEU A 218 -2.02 25.93 9.60
N ALA A 219 -0.69 25.78 9.64
CA ALA A 219 0.16 26.41 10.65
C ALA A 219 0.22 27.95 10.53
N ALA A 220 -0.01 28.48 9.32
CA ALA A 220 -0.05 29.92 9.08
C ALA A 220 -1.36 30.59 9.51
N VAL A 221 -2.44 29.81 9.71
CA VAL A 221 -3.70 30.33 10.25
C VAL A 221 -3.47 30.69 11.72
N PRO A 222 -3.49 31.98 12.10
CA PRO A 222 -3.20 32.39 13.48
C PRO A 222 -4.22 31.73 14.40
N GLU A 223 -3.79 30.78 15.24
CA GLU A 223 -4.68 30.10 16.17
C GLU A 223 -5.50 31.13 16.94
N PRO A 224 -6.81 31.24 16.68
CA PRO A 224 -7.62 32.27 17.31
C PRO A 224 -8.01 31.77 18.68
N THR A 225 -7.07 31.54 19.61
CA THR A 225 -7.40 31.32 21.04
C THR A 225 -6.21 31.08 21.96
N SER A 226 -5.00 30.74 21.54
CA SER A 226 -3.93 30.41 22.51
C SER A 226 -3.54 31.62 23.39
N ALA A 227 -3.63 32.85 22.88
CA ALA A 227 -3.52 34.07 23.69
C ALA A 227 -4.74 34.36 24.59
N LEU A 228 -5.96 34.02 24.14
CA LEU A 228 -7.20 34.20 24.90
C LEU A 228 -7.37 33.13 26.00
N LEU A 229 -7.07 31.86 25.69
CA LEU A 229 -6.95 30.75 26.63
C LEU A 229 -5.78 30.96 27.58
N GLY A 230 -4.66 31.54 27.11
CA GLY A 230 -3.58 32.01 27.97
C GLY A 230 -4.04 33.09 28.94
N ALA A 231 -4.81 34.07 28.48
CA ALA A 231 -5.41 35.10 29.33
C ALA A 231 -6.43 34.53 30.32
N PHE A 232 -7.28 33.58 29.91
CA PHE A 232 -8.21 32.87 30.79
C PHE A 232 -7.48 31.96 31.78
N GLY A 233 -6.42 31.27 31.36
CA GLY A 233 -5.57 30.44 32.19
C GLY A 233 -4.86 31.27 33.27
N VAL A 234 -4.30 32.43 32.89
CA VAL A 234 -3.70 33.38 33.83
C VAL A 234 -4.77 33.95 34.78
N ALA A 235 -5.97 34.28 34.31
CA ALA A 235 -7.08 34.73 35.17
C ALA A 235 -7.53 33.63 36.15
N CYS A 236 -7.60 32.38 35.72
CA CYS A 236 -7.92 31.21 36.54
C CYS A 236 -6.82 30.89 37.55
N LEU A 237 -5.54 31.02 37.19
CA LEU A 237 -4.40 30.82 38.09
C LEU A 237 -4.28 31.95 39.12
N ILE A 238 -4.56 33.19 38.74
CA ILE A 238 -4.64 34.33 39.67
C ILE A 238 -5.86 34.16 40.62
N GLY A 239 -6.95 33.56 40.15
CA GLY A 239 -8.11 33.19 40.99
C GLY A 239 -7.86 32.00 41.92
N ALA A 240 -7.15 30.96 41.45
CA ALA A 240 -6.88 29.72 42.18
C ALA A 240 -5.73 29.85 43.19
N SER A 241 -4.74 30.71 42.92
CA SER A 241 -3.62 30.99 43.84
C SER A 241 -4.05 31.62 45.17
N ARG A 242 -5.30 32.07 45.32
CA ARG A 242 -5.87 32.53 46.60
C ARG A 242 -6.43 31.41 47.48
N ARG A 243 -6.54 30.16 47.01
CA ARG A 243 -7.08 29.06 47.81
C ARG A 243 -6.28 27.77 47.60
N ARG A 244 -5.38 27.54 48.56
CA ARG A 244 -4.82 26.24 48.98
C ARG A 244 -3.61 25.73 48.22
N VAL A 245 -2.46 26.09 48.79
CA VAL A 245 -1.28 25.24 48.89
C VAL A 245 -1.66 23.92 49.58
N ALA A 246 -1.05 22.84 49.12
CA ALA A 246 -0.98 21.48 49.69
C ALA A 246 -1.85 20.42 48.99
N SER A 247 -1.13 19.48 48.36
CA SER A 247 -1.47 18.08 48.06
C SER A 247 -1.56 17.73 46.57
N ALA A 248 -0.43 17.64 45.87
CA ALA A 248 -0.32 16.93 44.60
C ALA A 248 1.13 16.47 44.32
N ALA A 249 1.75 15.75 45.28
CA ALA A 249 3.12 15.27 45.14
C ALA A 249 3.31 13.79 45.51
N LEU A 250 2.25 12.95 45.45
CA LEU A 250 2.33 11.57 45.94
C LEU A 250 1.69 10.49 45.04
N LEU A 251 1.64 10.73 43.72
CA LEU A 251 1.04 9.78 42.75
C LEU A 251 1.99 9.41 41.58
N LEU A 252 3.31 9.63 41.73
CA LEU A 252 4.30 9.41 40.66
C LEU A 252 5.30 8.27 40.91
N ALA A 253 5.13 7.44 41.94
CA ALA A 253 6.15 6.47 42.37
C ALA A 253 5.76 4.97 42.29
N ALA A 254 4.70 4.60 41.55
CA ALA A 254 4.16 3.23 41.56
C ALA A 254 4.13 2.49 40.20
N VAL A 255 4.83 2.96 39.15
CA VAL A 255 4.78 2.33 37.80
C VAL A 255 6.18 2.01 37.24
N ALA A 256 7.09 1.45 38.06
CA ALA A 256 8.43 1.07 37.60
C ALA A 256 8.81 -0.38 37.93
N SER A 257 7.84 -1.28 37.91
CA SER A 257 8.10 -2.73 37.86
C SER A 257 8.03 -3.17 36.40
N GLY A 258 9.09 -2.94 35.64
CA GLY A 258 9.21 -3.48 34.28
C GLY A 258 9.24 -5.00 34.35
N THR A 259 8.28 -5.67 33.72
CA THR A 259 8.36 -7.11 33.48
C THR A 259 9.52 -7.35 32.51
N VAL A 260 10.58 -8.00 32.99
CA VAL A 260 11.64 -8.51 32.12
C VAL A 260 11.03 -9.69 31.38
N HIS A 261 10.54 -9.44 30.16
CA HIS A 261 10.19 -10.52 29.25
C HIS A 261 11.48 -11.08 28.65
N ALA A 262 11.59 -12.41 28.58
CA ALA A 262 12.66 -13.03 27.80
C ALA A 262 12.45 -12.65 26.33
N GLY A 263 13.51 -12.13 25.68
CA GLY A 263 13.52 -11.89 24.24
C GLY A 263 13.50 -13.20 23.46
N VAL A 264 13.45 -13.10 22.14
CA VAL A 264 13.46 -14.30 21.28
C VAL A 264 14.72 -15.15 21.50
N THR A 265 14.60 -16.45 21.24
CA THR A 265 15.77 -17.35 21.28
C THR A 265 16.26 -17.60 19.86
N VAL A 266 17.47 -17.11 19.57
CA VAL A 266 18.17 -17.38 18.30
C VAL A 266 18.48 -18.88 18.21
N ASP A 267 17.96 -19.56 17.17
CA ASP A 267 18.34 -20.94 16.84
C ASP A 267 19.60 -20.93 15.95
N ARG A 268 19.67 -19.99 15.00
CA ARG A 268 20.74 -19.93 13.99
C ARG A 268 21.11 -18.50 13.67
N MET A 269 22.41 -18.27 13.50
CA MET A 269 22.94 -16.98 13.05
C MET A 269 23.99 -17.22 11.97
N TYR A 270 23.67 -16.85 10.75
CA TYR A 270 24.61 -16.85 9.63
C TYR A 270 25.18 -15.46 9.49
N GLN A 271 26.39 -15.25 10.01
CA GLN A 271 27.14 -14.01 9.88
C GLN A 271 27.77 -13.84 8.48
N LEU A 272 27.61 -14.85 7.60
CA LEU A 272 27.90 -14.77 6.17
C LEU A 272 29.31 -14.24 5.81
N GLY A 273 30.26 -14.45 6.72
CA GLY A 273 31.67 -14.12 6.57
C GLY A 273 32.22 -13.22 7.66
N ASP A 274 31.36 -12.59 8.48
CA ASP A 274 31.78 -11.70 9.56
C ASP A 274 32.38 -12.43 10.77
N ASP A 275 32.07 -13.71 10.93
CA ASP A 275 32.65 -14.53 12.00
C ASP A 275 34.00 -15.15 11.58
N ALA A 276 34.90 -15.27 12.58
CA ALA A 276 36.23 -15.82 12.36
C ALA A 276 36.25 -17.32 12.00
N ARG A 277 35.14 -18.06 12.12
CA ARG A 277 35.07 -19.48 11.75
C ARG A 277 35.01 -19.65 10.24
N GLU A 278 34.57 -18.67 9.48
CA GLU A 278 34.55 -18.80 8.01
C GLU A 278 35.88 -18.41 7.34
N ASN A 279 36.70 -17.58 8.00
CA ASN A 279 37.87 -16.91 7.41
C ASN A 279 37.53 -16.30 6.04
N ALA A 280 36.39 -15.62 5.95
CA ALA A 280 35.90 -15.09 4.69
C ALA A 280 36.86 -14.05 4.11
N VAL A 281 37.02 -14.10 2.78
CA VAL A 281 37.84 -13.16 2.03
C VAL A 281 37.02 -12.67 0.86
N VAL A 282 36.85 -11.35 0.76
CA VAL A 282 36.12 -10.69 -0.33
C VAL A 282 36.61 -11.19 -1.69
N GLY A 283 35.66 -11.58 -2.54
CA GLY A 283 35.88 -12.12 -3.88
C GLY A 283 36.14 -13.63 -3.93
N GLN A 284 36.26 -14.33 -2.80
CA GLN A 284 36.36 -15.79 -2.78
C GLN A 284 34.98 -16.44 -2.65
N SER A 285 34.86 -17.68 -3.14
CA SER A 285 33.65 -18.49 -2.98
C SER A 285 33.30 -18.66 -1.50
N VAL A 286 32.00 -18.65 -1.20
CA VAL A 286 31.50 -18.89 0.16
C VAL A 286 32.04 -20.20 0.73
N GLY A 287 32.58 -20.13 1.94
CA GLY A 287 33.16 -21.26 2.67
C GLY A 287 34.54 -21.73 2.19
N ALA A 288 35.18 -21.07 1.21
CA ALA A 288 36.45 -21.52 0.64
C ALA A 288 37.58 -21.71 1.68
N ASN A 289 37.58 -20.91 2.75
CA ASN A 289 38.60 -20.92 3.80
C ASN A 289 38.09 -21.43 5.16
N SER A 290 36.86 -21.95 5.23
CA SER A 290 36.31 -22.46 6.49
C SER A 290 37.20 -23.61 7.01
N PRO A 291 37.89 -23.45 8.15
CA PRO A 291 38.85 -24.41 8.67
C PRO A 291 38.18 -25.54 9.48
N ASP A 292 36.90 -25.40 9.81
CA ASP A 292 36.19 -26.26 10.75
C ASP A 292 35.72 -27.56 10.07
N ALA A 293 36.64 -28.54 10.02
CA ALA A 293 36.27 -29.95 9.99
C ALA A 293 35.53 -30.28 11.31
N PRO A 294 34.27 -30.73 11.25
CA PRO A 294 33.90 -31.93 10.49
C PRO A 294 33.12 -31.68 9.19
N PHE A 295 32.76 -30.44 8.86
CA PHE A 295 31.78 -30.18 7.79
C PHE A 295 32.39 -29.97 6.40
N GLY A 296 33.71 -29.74 6.34
CA GLY A 296 34.47 -29.65 5.10
C GLY A 296 34.45 -28.25 4.49
N SER A 297 35.49 -27.92 3.73
CA SER A 297 35.61 -26.63 3.04
C SER A 297 34.44 -26.41 2.06
N GLY A 298 33.92 -25.18 2.00
CA GLY A 298 32.86 -24.76 1.10
C GLY A 298 31.47 -24.67 1.74
N GLU A 299 31.38 -24.41 3.04
CA GLU A 299 30.12 -24.14 3.74
C GLU A 299 30.24 -22.85 4.57
N SER A 300 29.14 -22.11 4.69
CA SER A 300 28.95 -21.01 5.65
C SER A 300 28.26 -21.57 6.89
N LEU A 301 28.76 -21.16 8.07
CA LEU A 301 28.50 -21.82 9.34
C LEU A 301 27.47 -21.01 10.15
N ASP A 302 26.63 -21.73 10.88
CA ASP A 302 25.85 -21.15 11.95
C ASP A 302 26.77 -20.81 13.16
N SER A 303 26.80 -19.53 13.53
CA SER A 303 27.60 -18.99 14.62
C SER A 303 27.05 -19.32 16.02
N GLN A 304 25.75 -19.59 16.16
CA GLN A 304 25.13 -19.85 17.46
C GLN A 304 25.17 -21.33 17.89
N GLY A 305 25.16 -22.26 16.92
CA GLY A 305 25.13 -23.69 17.22
C GLY A 305 26.33 -24.18 18.04
N VAL A 306 26.06 -25.08 19.00
CA VAL A 306 27.10 -25.78 19.77
C VAL A 306 27.61 -27.00 19.01
N LEU A 307 28.93 -27.08 18.83
CA LEU A 307 29.62 -28.25 18.27
C LEU A 307 29.25 -29.53 19.04
N GLY A 308 28.77 -30.56 18.33
CA GLY A 308 28.38 -31.84 18.90
C GLY A 308 26.94 -31.92 19.42
N GLY A 309 26.20 -30.81 19.48
CA GLY A 309 24.77 -30.77 19.86
C GLY A 309 23.79 -30.96 18.70
N GLN A 310 24.28 -31.15 17.47
CA GLN A 310 23.49 -31.06 16.23
C GLN A 310 22.75 -29.72 16.07
N GLN A 311 23.31 -28.64 16.63
CA GLN A 311 22.76 -27.29 16.51
C GLN A 311 23.41 -26.51 15.38
N ILE A 312 24.65 -26.86 14.98
CA ILE A 312 25.32 -26.21 13.85
C ILE A 312 24.68 -26.67 12.56
N VAL A 313 23.92 -25.78 11.94
CA VAL A 313 23.26 -26.01 10.65
C VAL A 313 23.93 -25.15 9.59
N ASN A 314 24.69 -25.77 8.69
CA ASN A 314 25.40 -25.02 7.66
C ASN A 314 24.54 -24.74 6.44
N VAL A 315 24.85 -23.65 5.75
CA VAL A 315 24.39 -23.37 4.39
C VAL A 315 25.58 -23.48 3.44
N ARG A 316 25.37 -24.03 2.25
CA ARG A 316 26.47 -24.27 1.31
C ARG A 316 26.12 -23.92 -0.12
N PRO A 317 27.10 -23.47 -0.92
CA PRO A 317 26.92 -23.28 -2.35
C PRO A 317 26.40 -24.53 -3.01
N ARG A 318 25.43 -24.34 -3.89
CA ARG A 318 25.08 -25.38 -4.84
C ARG A 318 26.17 -25.47 -5.91
N LYS A 319 26.98 -26.53 -5.83
CA LYS A 319 28.03 -26.82 -6.83
C LYS A 319 27.42 -27.25 -8.16
N LEU A 320 27.08 -26.28 -9.00
CA LEU A 320 26.83 -26.48 -10.41
C LEU A 320 28.08 -26.04 -11.17
N SER A 321 28.81 -26.99 -11.76
CA SER A 321 30.10 -26.75 -12.41
C SER A 321 30.07 -25.63 -13.47
N THR A 322 28.89 -25.32 -14.00
CA THR A 322 28.68 -24.37 -15.10
C THR A 322 28.46 -22.93 -14.63
N PHE A 323 28.12 -22.69 -13.36
CA PHE A 323 27.58 -21.42 -12.91
C PHE A 323 28.42 -20.70 -11.84
N GLY A 324 29.45 -21.35 -11.29
CA GLY A 324 30.25 -20.79 -10.20
C GLY A 324 29.48 -20.69 -8.88
N ASP A 325 30.21 -20.44 -7.80
CA ASP A 325 29.64 -20.31 -6.45
C ASP A 325 29.35 -18.83 -6.12
N PRO A 326 28.39 -18.54 -5.22
CA PRO A 326 28.29 -17.22 -4.58
C PRO A 326 29.64 -16.83 -3.96
N VAL A 327 29.92 -15.53 -3.91
CA VAL A 327 31.19 -15.01 -3.38
C VAL A 327 30.96 -14.04 -2.23
N TYR A 328 31.94 -13.96 -1.34
CA TYR A 328 31.96 -12.94 -0.29
C TYR A 328 32.15 -11.54 -0.89
N VAL A 329 31.43 -10.55 -0.36
CA VAL A 329 31.53 -9.13 -0.74
C VAL A 329 31.57 -8.26 0.50
N SER A 330 32.22 -7.09 0.44
CA SER A 330 32.19 -6.16 1.56
C SER A 330 30.81 -5.54 1.73
N THR A 331 30.35 -5.43 2.98
CA THR A 331 29.09 -4.78 3.37
C THR A 331 29.34 -3.54 4.22
N ALA A 332 30.53 -2.95 4.12
CA ALA A 332 30.93 -1.75 4.85
C ALA A 332 30.07 -0.49 4.56
N ASP A 333 29.20 -0.56 3.54
CA ASP A 333 28.22 0.47 3.19
C ASP A 333 26.82 0.22 3.79
N ARG A 334 26.66 -0.78 4.68
CA ARG A 334 25.42 -1.00 5.43
C ARG A 334 25.07 0.21 6.30
N PRO A 335 23.78 0.63 6.35
CA PRO A 335 23.36 1.83 7.08
C PRO A 335 23.52 1.76 8.60
N ASP A 336 23.52 0.57 9.19
CA ASP A 336 23.66 0.35 10.64
C ASP A 336 25.11 0.50 11.14
N GLY A 337 26.08 0.57 10.23
CA GLY A 337 27.51 0.63 10.56
C GLY A 337 28.06 -0.67 11.14
N ALA A 338 27.27 -1.76 11.16
CA ALA A 338 27.68 -3.07 11.66
C ALA A 338 28.29 -3.96 10.56
N GLY A 339 28.34 -3.49 9.31
CA GLY A 339 28.78 -4.30 8.18
C GLY A 339 30.24 -4.73 8.22
N GLY A 340 30.53 -5.81 7.50
CA GLY A 340 31.87 -6.31 7.21
C GLY A 340 31.89 -7.06 5.88
N ILE A 341 31.37 -8.28 5.88
CA ILE A 341 31.35 -9.22 4.76
C ILE A 341 29.99 -9.92 4.70
N GLY A 342 29.33 -9.84 3.55
CA GLY A 342 28.14 -10.61 3.21
C GLY A 342 28.34 -11.48 1.97
N VAL A 343 27.26 -12.03 1.43
CA VAL A 343 27.29 -12.91 0.24
C VAL A 343 26.62 -12.26 -0.94
N LEU A 344 27.36 -12.15 -2.06
CA LEU A 344 26.84 -11.72 -3.36
C LEU A 344 26.32 -12.93 -4.15
N PHE A 345 25.07 -12.82 -4.59
CA PHE A 345 24.39 -13.76 -5.48
C PHE A 345 24.27 -13.19 -6.88
N ASP A 346 24.62 -13.98 -7.88
CA ASP A 346 24.38 -13.70 -9.30
C ASP A 346 23.20 -14.57 -9.79
N GLY A 347 22.03 -13.94 -9.91
CA GLY A 347 20.80 -14.61 -10.32
C GLY A 347 20.84 -15.12 -11.77
N ALA A 348 21.60 -14.45 -12.66
CA ALA A 348 21.82 -14.93 -14.04
C ALA A 348 22.63 -16.23 -14.06
N LYS A 349 23.52 -16.41 -13.08
CA LYS A 349 24.23 -17.66 -12.83
C LYS A 349 23.45 -18.63 -11.92
N ARG A 350 22.25 -18.29 -11.44
CA ARG A 350 21.45 -19.18 -10.57
C ARG A 350 22.19 -19.60 -9.30
N GLN A 351 22.95 -18.67 -8.74
CA GLN A 351 23.71 -18.90 -7.52
C GLN A 351 22.76 -18.90 -6.31
N ASN A 352 22.95 -19.85 -5.41
CA ASN A 352 22.21 -19.93 -4.14
C ASN A 352 23.05 -20.67 -3.09
N LEU A 353 22.70 -20.45 -1.83
CA LEU A 353 23.11 -21.30 -0.71
C LEU A 353 21.92 -22.14 -0.28
N TRP A 354 22.17 -23.34 0.21
CA TRP A 354 21.13 -24.19 0.76
C TRP A 354 21.59 -24.89 2.03
N GLY A 355 20.67 -25.11 2.96
CA GLY A 355 20.91 -25.77 4.24
C GLY A 355 19.67 -26.51 4.71
N GLN A 356 19.73 -27.07 5.92
CA GLN A 356 18.51 -27.62 6.52
C GLN A 356 17.60 -26.46 6.94
N ARG A 357 16.29 -26.60 6.74
CA ARG A 357 15.30 -25.60 7.19
C ARG A 357 15.20 -25.54 8.71
N LEU A 358 14.70 -24.42 9.24
CA LEU A 358 14.15 -24.38 10.58
C LEU A 358 12.78 -25.08 10.57
N GLY A 359 11.95 -24.75 9.57
CA GLY A 359 10.62 -25.35 9.40
C GLY A 359 9.79 -25.26 10.68
N THR A 360 8.92 -26.23 10.95
CA THR A 360 8.33 -26.31 12.29
C THR A 360 9.45 -26.56 13.30
N PRO A 361 9.66 -25.70 14.32
CA PRO A 361 10.81 -25.81 15.23
C PRO A 361 10.97 -27.19 15.87
N ALA A 362 9.85 -27.85 16.24
CA ALA A 362 9.84 -29.22 16.74
C ALA A 362 10.43 -30.28 15.78
N THR A 363 10.59 -29.96 14.49
CA THR A 363 11.15 -30.84 13.45
C THR A 363 12.51 -30.38 12.94
N SER A 364 13.01 -29.23 13.43
CA SER A 364 14.36 -28.74 13.16
C SER A 364 15.38 -29.74 13.69
N ILE A 365 16.55 -29.87 13.04
CA ILE A 365 17.62 -30.75 13.51
C ILE A 365 18.13 -30.36 14.90
N SER A 366 18.04 -29.08 15.27
CA SER A 366 18.36 -28.59 16.61
C SER A 366 17.44 -29.18 17.69
N SER A 367 16.25 -29.66 17.29
CA SER A 367 15.24 -30.20 18.19
C SER A 367 15.59 -31.59 18.71
N THR A 368 15.31 -31.86 19.99
CA THR A 368 15.41 -33.20 20.59
C THR A 368 14.59 -34.25 19.85
N PHE A 369 13.49 -33.86 19.20
CA PHE A 369 12.68 -34.76 18.38
C PHE A 369 13.40 -35.24 17.12
N ALA A 370 14.31 -34.42 16.56
CA ALA A 370 15.13 -34.75 15.40
C ALA A 370 16.55 -35.23 15.78
N GLY A 371 16.84 -35.37 17.07
CA GLY A 371 18.14 -35.82 17.58
C GLY A 371 19.08 -34.70 18.04
N GLY A 372 18.66 -33.44 17.98
CA GLY A 372 19.37 -32.30 18.56
C GLY A 372 19.23 -32.19 20.08
N SER A 373 19.73 -31.10 20.64
CA SER A 373 19.77 -30.87 22.09
C SER A 373 18.75 -29.86 22.62
N ILE A 374 17.98 -29.18 21.76
CA ILE A 374 17.03 -28.14 22.17
C ILE A 374 15.62 -28.70 22.19
N ASP A 375 14.88 -28.51 23.28
CA ASP A 375 13.50 -29.02 23.38
C ASP A 375 12.52 -28.06 22.70
N TYR A 376 12.33 -28.17 21.39
CA TYR A 376 11.31 -27.42 20.66
C TYR A 376 9.93 -28.08 20.63
N THR A 377 9.66 -29.02 21.54
CA THR A 377 8.34 -29.67 21.60
C THR A 377 7.24 -28.61 21.71
N ALA A 378 6.21 -28.71 20.86
CA ALA A 378 5.07 -27.79 20.79
C ALA A 378 5.39 -26.33 20.40
N ILE A 379 6.64 -26.00 20.07
CA ILE A 379 6.98 -24.68 19.53
C ILE A 379 6.64 -24.65 18.04
N LEU A 380 5.76 -23.72 17.66
CA LEU A 380 5.28 -23.54 16.30
C LEU A 380 5.74 -22.20 15.69
N ASP A 381 6.01 -21.22 16.54
CA ASP A 381 6.27 -19.85 16.14
C ASP A 381 7.77 -19.61 16.00
N ARG A 382 8.11 -18.89 14.94
CA ARG A 382 9.48 -18.61 14.53
C ARG A 382 9.52 -17.37 13.65
N GLY A 383 10.71 -16.88 13.42
CA GLY A 383 10.98 -15.85 12.43
C GLY A 383 12.40 -15.94 11.89
N PHE A 384 12.69 -15.08 10.95
CA PHE A 384 14.04 -14.77 10.51
C PHE A 384 14.15 -13.30 10.17
N GLN A 385 15.37 -12.77 10.28
CA GLN A 385 15.72 -11.43 9.83
C GLN A 385 17.08 -11.43 9.13
N PHE A 386 17.28 -10.50 8.20
CA PHE A 386 18.50 -10.36 7.43
C PHE A 386 18.59 -8.98 6.77
N TRP A 387 19.80 -8.64 6.34
CA TRP A 387 20.04 -7.49 5.47
C TRP A 387 20.13 -7.92 4.01
N THR A 388 19.63 -7.07 3.11
CA THR A 388 19.69 -7.32 1.68
C THR A 388 19.92 -6.06 0.87
N LYS A 389 20.67 -6.20 -0.23
CA LYS A 389 20.93 -5.14 -1.21
C LYS A 389 20.71 -5.67 -2.64
N PRO A 390 19.51 -5.53 -3.21
CA PRO A 390 19.20 -6.02 -4.55
C PRO A 390 20.08 -5.33 -5.59
N ALA A 391 20.81 -6.07 -6.40
CA ALA A 391 21.58 -5.52 -7.52
C ALA A 391 20.72 -5.30 -8.77
N VAL A 392 19.58 -6.02 -8.84
CA VAL A 392 18.53 -5.83 -9.83
C VAL A 392 17.21 -6.00 -9.10
N VAL A 393 16.25 -5.13 -9.39
CA VAL A 393 14.87 -5.30 -8.93
C VAL A 393 14.07 -5.87 -10.10
N PRO A 394 13.37 -7.00 -9.92
CA PRO A 394 12.52 -7.53 -10.97
C PRO A 394 11.54 -6.47 -11.46
N GLN A 395 11.55 -6.22 -12.76
CA GLN A 395 10.54 -5.41 -13.41
C GLN A 395 9.82 -6.28 -14.42
N THR A 396 8.50 -6.18 -14.46
CA THR A 396 7.68 -6.82 -15.48
C THR A 396 8.05 -6.22 -16.83
N GLN A 397 9.03 -6.81 -17.53
CA GLN A 397 9.22 -6.54 -18.95
C GLN A 397 8.01 -7.14 -19.67
N SER A 398 7.24 -6.28 -20.34
CA SER A 398 6.03 -6.64 -21.07
C SER A 398 6.31 -7.80 -22.06
N GLY A 399 5.93 -9.02 -21.67
CA GLY A 399 5.92 -10.18 -22.55
C GLY A 399 6.80 -11.37 -22.17
N LEU A 400 7.59 -11.32 -21.08
CA LEU A 400 8.23 -12.50 -20.50
C LEU A 400 7.56 -12.87 -19.16
N ALA A 401 7.60 -14.16 -18.80
CA ALA A 401 7.10 -14.58 -17.50
C ALA A 401 7.80 -13.76 -16.42
N ALA A 402 7.00 -13.13 -15.57
CA ALA A 402 7.44 -12.38 -14.42
C ALA A 402 8.37 -13.25 -13.56
N ASP A 403 9.67 -12.92 -13.53
CA ASP A 403 10.62 -13.58 -12.64
C ASP A 403 10.54 -12.88 -11.27
N ASP A 404 10.28 -13.65 -10.21
CA ASP A 404 10.43 -13.17 -8.84
C ASP A 404 11.87 -13.38 -8.37
N ASP A 405 12.32 -12.60 -7.39
CA ASP A 405 13.64 -12.74 -6.78
C ASP A 405 13.51 -13.25 -5.35
N TYR A 406 13.78 -14.54 -5.15
CA TYR A 406 13.67 -15.19 -3.83
C TYR A 406 14.89 -14.94 -2.97
N LEU A 407 14.70 -14.20 -1.88
CA LEU A 407 15.77 -13.78 -0.98
C LEU A 407 16.12 -14.92 -0.01
N VAL A 408 15.17 -15.29 0.85
CA VAL A 408 15.33 -16.32 1.87
C VAL A 408 14.06 -17.14 1.94
N MET A 409 14.20 -18.45 1.76
CA MET A 409 13.13 -19.43 1.83
C MET A 409 13.47 -20.44 2.92
N ASP A 410 12.88 -20.31 4.11
CA ASP A 410 12.99 -21.32 5.17
C ASP A 410 12.33 -22.62 4.70
N THR A 411 11.13 -22.51 4.12
CA THR A 411 10.43 -23.62 3.47
C THR A 411 9.71 -23.12 2.21
N ASN A 412 9.06 -23.98 1.44
CA ASN A 412 8.24 -23.52 0.31
C ASN A 412 7.00 -22.73 0.77
N ASN A 413 6.63 -22.86 2.03
CA ASN A 413 5.51 -22.19 2.67
C ASN A 413 5.93 -20.97 3.50
N HIS A 414 7.23 -20.66 3.62
CA HIS A 414 7.71 -19.60 4.51
C HIS A 414 8.96 -18.93 3.94
N GLY A 415 8.84 -17.68 3.51
CA GLY A 415 9.98 -16.96 2.96
C GLY A 415 9.71 -15.49 2.64
N ALA A 416 10.77 -14.83 2.17
CA ALA A 416 10.77 -13.46 1.68
C ALA A 416 11.32 -13.43 0.25
N LEU A 417 10.64 -12.67 -0.62
CA LEU A 417 11.04 -12.46 -2.02
C LEU A 417 10.76 -11.02 -2.46
N ILE A 418 11.25 -10.63 -3.63
CA ILE A 418 10.83 -9.43 -4.36
C ILE A 418 10.05 -9.92 -5.57
N ASN A 419 8.77 -9.56 -5.67
CA ASN A 419 7.94 -10.02 -6.78
C ASN A 419 8.30 -9.28 -8.08
N SER A 420 7.70 -9.73 -9.18
CA SER A 420 7.87 -9.09 -10.49
C SER A 420 7.41 -7.62 -10.63
N TYR A 421 6.74 -7.05 -9.62
CA TYR A 421 6.42 -5.62 -9.52
C TYR A 421 7.48 -4.83 -8.75
N GLY A 422 8.53 -5.49 -8.29
CA GLY A 422 9.58 -4.90 -7.46
C GLY A 422 9.19 -4.76 -6.00
N ASN A 423 8.09 -5.37 -5.55
CA ASN A 423 7.63 -5.26 -4.17
C ASN A 423 8.14 -6.43 -3.32
N PHE A 424 8.67 -6.11 -2.12
CA PHE A 424 8.91 -7.11 -1.09
C PHE A 424 7.62 -7.86 -0.80
N THR A 425 7.70 -9.18 -0.86
CA THR A 425 6.57 -10.10 -0.79
C THR A 425 6.89 -11.21 0.19
N MET A 426 5.95 -11.46 1.10
CA MET A 426 6.05 -12.54 2.08
C MET A 426 5.37 -13.79 1.53
N ARG A 427 6.09 -14.91 1.43
CA ARG A 427 5.46 -16.21 1.17
C ARG A 427 5.02 -16.84 2.49
N TYR A 428 3.73 -17.12 2.62
CA TYR A 428 3.15 -17.80 3.77
C TYR A 428 2.06 -18.78 3.36
N GLY A 429 2.24 -20.08 3.67
CA GLY A 429 1.26 -21.12 3.34
C GLY A 429 1.01 -21.28 1.83
N LEU A 430 2.06 -21.25 1.01
CA LEU A 430 2.03 -21.27 -0.47
C LEU A 430 1.33 -20.05 -1.12
N VAL A 431 1.01 -19.03 -0.34
CA VAL A 431 0.43 -17.78 -0.85
C VAL A 431 1.44 -16.67 -0.68
N ASP A 432 1.56 -15.85 -1.72
CA ASP A 432 2.39 -14.65 -1.72
C ASP A 432 1.55 -13.45 -1.30
N TYR A 433 1.97 -12.79 -0.23
CA TYR A 433 1.38 -11.57 0.30
C TYR A 433 2.27 -10.41 -0.10
N GLU A 434 1.85 -9.72 -1.16
CA GLU A 434 2.53 -8.54 -1.66
C GLU A 434 2.55 -7.43 -0.61
N GLY A 435 3.71 -6.80 -0.49
CA GLY A 435 3.92 -5.68 0.40
C GLY A 435 3.10 -4.45 -0.04
N VAL A 436 2.49 -3.77 0.93
CA VAL A 436 1.68 -2.57 0.74
C VAL A 436 2.47 -1.34 1.23
N GLY A 437 2.36 -0.24 0.48
CA GLY A 437 2.99 1.05 0.82
C GLY A 437 4.33 1.28 0.12
N THR A 438 4.86 2.50 0.24
CA THR A 438 6.08 2.93 -0.48
C THR A 438 7.33 2.19 -0.03
N THR A 439 7.42 1.81 1.24
CA THR A 439 8.53 1.01 1.80
C THR A 439 8.54 -0.43 1.30
N ALA A 440 7.46 -0.89 0.65
CA ALA A 440 7.41 -2.22 0.06
C ALA A 440 8.18 -2.29 -1.26
N HIS A 441 8.41 -1.18 -1.96
CA HIS A 441 9.08 -1.20 -3.26
C HIS A 441 10.60 -1.22 -3.09
N ALA A 442 11.24 -2.27 -3.61
CA ALA A 442 12.69 -2.40 -3.64
C ALA A 442 13.30 -1.48 -4.70
N VAL A 443 14.46 -0.92 -4.39
CA VAL A 443 15.28 -0.10 -5.28
C VAL A 443 16.64 -0.79 -5.43
N SER A 444 17.15 -0.82 -6.65
CA SER A 444 18.46 -1.38 -6.93
C SER A 444 19.55 -0.65 -6.14
N ASP A 445 20.52 -1.42 -5.66
CA ASP A 445 21.69 -0.98 -4.91
C ASP A 445 21.37 -0.21 -3.62
N GLN A 446 20.18 -0.43 -3.04
CA GLN A 446 19.79 0.09 -1.74
C GLN A 446 19.73 -1.04 -0.69
N TRP A 447 20.21 -0.75 0.52
CA TRP A 447 20.12 -1.67 1.66
C TRP A 447 18.72 -1.66 2.28
N TYR A 448 18.27 -2.85 2.63
CA TYR A 448 17.03 -3.10 3.36
C TYR A 448 17.28 -4.10 4.48
N HIS A 449 16.69 -3.84 5.65
CA HIS A 449 16.52 -4.85 6.68
C HIS A 449 15.16 -5.52 6.52
N VAL A 450 15.13 -6.84 6.38
CA VAL A 450 13.92 -7.63 6.15
C VAL A 450 13.75 -8.60 7.30
N MET A 451 12.55 -8.68 7.85
CA MET A 451 12.18 -9.67 8.87
C MET A 451 10.84 -10.30 8.52
N VAL A 452 10.74 -11.62 8.65
CA VAL A 452 9.46 -12.34 8.63
C VAL A 452 9.30 -13.05 9.96
N VAL A 453 8.19 -12.79 10.65
CA VAL A 453 7.94 -13.34 11.98
C VAL A 453 6.48 -13.65 12.19
N ARG A 454 6.20 -14.60 13.08
CA ARG A 454 4.87 -14.88 13.63
C ARG A 454 4.83 -14.45 15.08
N PRO A 455 4.49 -13.17 15.37
CA PRO A 455 4.77 -12.58 16.68
C PRO A 455 3.80 -13.07 17.78
N GLU A 456 2.58 -13.45 17.39
CA GLU A 456 1.46 -13.68 18.32
C GLU A 456 0.72 -15.00 18.01
N GLY A 457 1.43 -15.99 17.45
CA GLY A 457 0.89 -17.31 17.16
C GLY A 457 -0.11 -17.39 16.00
N VAL A 458 -0.88 -18.49 15.97
CA VAL A 458 -1.75 -18.87 14.84
C VAL A 458 -2.89 -17.88 14.59
N SER A 459 -3.46 -17.31 15.65
CA SER A 459 -4.59 -16.38 15.53
C SER A 459 -4.19 -15.08 14.85
N ASN A 460 -2.95 -14.65 15.02
CA ASN A 460 -2.49 -13.32 14.62
C ASN A 460 -1.45 -13.37 13.49
N GLY A 461 -1.16 -14.57 13.00
CA GLY A 461 -0.57 -14.78 11.69
C GLY A 461 0.89 -14.34 11.56
N SER A 462 1.35 -14.23 10.31
CA SER A 462 2.72 -13.79 10.01
C SER A 462 2.74 -12.35 9.51
N ARG A 463 3.85 -11.66 9.80
CA ARG A 463 4.11 -10.29 9.40
C ARG A 463 5.51 -10.22 8.78
N MET A 464 5.64 -9.43 7.73
CA MET A 464 6.92 -9.05 7.16
C MET A 464 7.18 -7.57 7.39
N TYR A 465 8.33 -7.29 7.97
CA TYR A 465 8.87 -5.95 8.19
C TYR A 465 9.95 -5.68 7.14
N VAL A 466 9.90 -4.49 6.55
CA VAL A 466 10.98 -3.94 5.72
C VAL A 466 11.37 -2.60 6.32
N ASN A 467 12.64 -2.47 6.73
CA ASN A 467 13.16 -1.29 7.44
C ASN A 467 12.29 -0.92 8.65
N GLY A 468 11.89 -1.93 9.42
CA GLY A 468 11.05 -1.78 10.60
C GLY A 468 9.56 -1.50 10.34
N VAL A 469 9.16 -1.37 9.08
CA VAL A 469 7.77 -1.13 8.68
C VAL A 469 7.10 -2.42 8.27
N VAL A 470 5.98 -2.78 8.90
CA VAL A 470 5.16 -3.90 8.41
C VAL A 470 4.63 -3.56 7.01
N VAL A 471 5.04 -4.35 6.02
CA VAL A 471 4.61 -4.20 4.62
C VAL A 471 3.70 -5.34 4.17
N ALA A 472 3.82 -6.54 4.74
CA ALA A 472 2.89 -7.64 4.46
C ALA A 472 2.42 -8.32 5.75
N ALA A 473 1.19 -8.82 5.76
CA ALA A 473 0.62 -9.59 6.86
C ALA A 473 -0.41 -10.61 6.38
N THR A 474 -0.58 -11.71 7.12
CA THR A 474 -1.69 -12.64 6.85
C THR A 474 -2.07 -13.40 8.10
N PRO A 475 -3.37 -13.65 8.37
CA PRO A 475 -3.78 -14.50 9.46
C PRO A 475 -3.52 -15.97 9.14
N GLY A 476 -3.50 -16.80 10.18
CA GLY A 476 -3.69 -18.24 10.06
C GLY A 476 -2.45 -19.08 10.32
N ASP A 477 -2.56 -20.33 9.88
CA ASP A 477 -1.57 -21.35 10.10
C ASP A 477 -0.79 -21.70 8.84
N TYR A 478 0.43 -22.18 9.03
CA TYR A 478 1.27 -22.76 7.99
C TYR A 478 0.58 -23.90 7.22
N LEU A 479 -0.50 -24.46 7.79
CA LEU A 479 -1.24 -25.60 7.29
C LEU A 479 -2.52 -25.23 6.52
N ARG A 480 -2.77 -23.95 6.18
CA ARG A 480 -3.89 -23.56 5.29
C ARG A 480 -3.70 -24.21 3.92
N GLY A 481 -4.37 -25.34 3.70
CA GLY A 481 -4.19 -26.22 2.55
C GLY A 481 -4.36 -27.70 2.90
N ILE A 482 -4.25 -28.04 4.18
CA ILE A 482 -4.65 -29.34 4.70
C ILE A 482 -6.18 -29.32 4.89
N PRO A 483 -6.94 -30.20 4.19
CA PRO A 483 -8.39 -30.33 4.41
C PRO A 483 -8.67 -30.56 5.89
N ALA A 484 -9.80 -30.05 6.40
CA ALA A 484 -10.22 -30.28 7.78
C ALA A 484 -10.23 -31.79 8.09
N GLY A 485 -9.23 -32.25 8.86
CA GLY A 485 -9.01 -33.67 9.16
C GLY A 485 -7.62 -34.22 8.81
N GLY A 486 -6.79 -33.48 8.09
CA GLY A 486 -5.40 -33.90 7.89
C GLY A 486 -4.55 -33.66 9.14
N THR A 487 -3.64 -34.59 9.42
CA THR A 487 -2.71 -34.48 10.55
C THR A 487 -1.64 -33.43 10.25
N PRO A 488 -0.97 -32.85 11.27
CA PRO A 488 0.20 -31.99 11.07
C PRO A 488 1.34 -32.65 10.24
N ASN A 489 1.26 -33.96 9.98
CA ASN A 489 2.19 -34.71 9.16
C ASN A 489 1.76 -34.83 7.68
N ASP A 490 0.60 -34.30 7.26
CA ASP A 490 0.01 -34.68 5.97
C ASP A 490 0.57 -33.94 4.75
N ILE A 491 1.36 -32.87 4.93
CA ILE A 491 2.38 -32.49 3.95
C ILE A 491 3.55 -31.88 4.74
N PRO A 492 4.58 -32.66 5.11
CA PRO A 492 5.79 -32.05 5.63
C PRO A 492 6.37 -31.27 4.45
N ASP A 493 6.34 -29.94 4.53
CA ASP A 493 7.10 -29.11 3.61
C ASP A 493 8.58 -29.41 3.86
N LEU A 494 9.10 -30.40 3.12
CA LEU A 494 10.45 -30.91 3.25
C LEU A 494 11.46 -30.05 2.49
N ALA A 495 11.05 -28.89 1.98
CA ALA A 495 11.92 -27.92 1.35
C ALA A 495 13.12 -27.59 2.28
N PRO A 496 14.33 -27.46 1.73
CA PRO A 496 15.49 -26.97 2.47
C PRO A 496 15.38 -25.45 2.67
N LEU A 497 16.20 -24.94 3.59
CA LEU A 497 16.52 -23.51 3.64
C LEU A 497 17.27 -23.17 2.35
N VAL A 498 16.83 -22.13 1.64
CA VAL A 498 17.50 -21.61 0.44
C VAL A 498 17.69 -20.11 0.59
N LEU A 499 18.91 -19.63 0.31
CA LEU A 499 19.24 -18.22 0.20
C LEU A 499 19.57 -17.92 -1.27
N GLY A 500 18.98 -16.86 -1.80
CA GLY A 500 19.21 -16.38 -3.16
C GLY A 500 18.48 -17.17 -4.26
N GLY A 501 17.47 -17.97 -3.94
CA GLY A 501 16.67 -18.68 -4.94
C GLY A 501 15.40 -19.30 -4.38
N ALA A 502 14.48 -19.65 -5.28
CA ALA A 502 13.26 -20.36 -4.91
C ALA A 502 13.60 -21.71 -4.27
N THR A 503 12.69 -22.24 -3.45
CA THR A 503 12.81 -23.62 -2.97
C THR A 503 11.80 -24.51 -3.68
N VAL A 504 12.10 -25.81 -3.73
CA VAL A 504 11.19 -26.82 -4.30
C VAL A 504 11.05 -27.97 -3.31
N PRO A 505 9.86 -28.56 -3.17
CA PRO A 505 9.66 -29.71 -2.28
C PRO A 505 10.63 -30.84 -2.65
N LEU A 506 11.44 -31.27 -1.68
CA LEU A 506 12.34 -32.41 -1.86
C LEU A 506 11.67 -33.70 -1.35
N PRO A 507 11.87 -34.84 -2.04
CA PRO A 507 11.48 -36.15 -1.50
C PRO A 507 12.19 -36.48 -0.18
N ASN A 508 13.36 -35.88 0.06
CA ASN A 508 14.15 -36.03 1.27
C ASN A 508 14.94 -34.73 1.54
N PRO A 509 14.77 -34.07 2.71
CA PRO A 509 15.41 -32.79 3.03
C PRO A 509 16.94 -32.88 3.13
N ASN A 510 17.50 -34.07 3.30
CA ASN A 510 18.95 -34.29 3.40
C ASN A 510 19.59 -34.63 2.05
N THR A 511 18.82 -34.80 0.99
CA THR A 511 19.38 -35.13 -0.33
C THR A 511 19.78 -33.83 -1.04
N PRO A 512 21.06 -33.68 -1.43
CA PRO A 512 21.50 -32.52 -2.17
C PRO A 512 20.64 -32.29 -3.41
N PRO A 513 20.18 -31.04 -3.68
CA PRO A 513 19.40 -30.72 -4.86
C PRO A 513 20.30 -30.68 -6.10
N SER A 514 20.92 -31.82 -6.44
CA SER A 514 21.82 -31.91 -7.60
C SER A 514 21.10 -31.63 -8.92
N ASN A 515 19.78 -31.88 -9.00
CA ASN A 515 19.01 -31.79 -10.24
C ASN A 515 17.80 -30.85 -10.23
N PHE A 516 17.55 -30.08 -9.18
CA PHE A 516 16.38 -29.19 -9.15
C PHE A 516 16.68 -27.88 -9.86
N ALA A 517 15.95 -27.54 -10.91
CA ALA A 517 16.05 -26.21 -11.49
C ALA A 517 15.36 -25.22 -10.53
N PHE A 518 16.15 -24.46 -9.77
CA PHE A 518 15.62 -23.27 -9.12
C PHE A 518 15.42 -22.24 -10.24
N SER A 519 14.17 -21.99 -10.60
CA SER A 519 13.78 -20.76 -11.28
C SER A 519 13.88 -19.60 -10.28
N ASN A 520 13.91 -18.36 -10.77
CA ASN A 520 13.70 -17.19 -9.93
C ASN A 520 14.82 -17.04 -8.87
N ASN A 521 16.02 -16.67 -9.34
CA ASN A 521 17.22 -16.56 -8.50
C ASN A 521 17.54 -15.09 -8.25
N TYR A 522 17.83 -14.76 -7.01
CA TYR A 522 18.11 -13.41 -6.59
C TYR A 522 19.44 -12.90 -7.13
N SER A 523 19.47 -11.62 -7.53
CA SER A 523 20.70 -10.90 -7.84
C SER A 523 20.93 -9.78 -6.83
N GLY A 524 21.92 -9.94 -5.95
CA GLY A 524 22.23 -8.94 -4.92
C GLY A 524 23.00 -9.51 -3.74
N VAL A 525 23.08 -8.74 -2.67
CA VAL A 525 23.78 -9.13 -1.43
C VAL A 525 22.77 -9.56 -0.38
N ILE A 526 23.08 -10.62 0.39
CA ILE A 526 22.42 -10.97 1.66
C ILE A 526 23.49 -10.99 2.75
N ASP A 527 23.14 -10.49 3.93
CA ASP A 527 24.02 -10.41 5.09
C ASP A 527 23.24 -10.67 6.41
N ASP A 528 23.93 -11.14 7.46
CA ASP A 528 23.40 -11.39 8.81
C ASP A 528 22.03 -12.10 8.86
N LEU A 529 21.92 -13.32 8.31
CA LEU A 529 20.68 -14.09 8.44
C LEU A 529 20.57 -14.70 9.84
N GLU A 530 19.65 -14.17 10.62
CA GLU A 530 19.25 -14.70 11.92
C GLU A 530 17.94 -15.46 11.81
N MET A 531 17.85 -16.65 12.42
CA MET A 531 16.62 -17.41 12.57
C MET A 531 16.35 -17.70 14.04
N PHE A 532 15.14 -17.42 14.49
CA PHE A 532 14.79 -17.48 15.91
C PHE A 532 13.44 -18.16 16.15
N VAL A 533 13.24 -18.62 17.37
CA VAL A 533 11.99 -19.23 17.85
C VAL A 533 11.38 -18.39 18.96
N VAL A 534 10.05 -18.45 19.08
CA VAL A 534 9.29 -17.75 20.14
C VAL A 534 8.20 -18.63 20.71
N GLY A 535 7.74 -18.29 21.91
CA GLY A 535 6.69 -19.01 22.63
C GLY A 535 7.23 -19.88 23.76
N PHE A 536 6.35 -20.67 24.36
CA PHE A 536 6.67 -21.49 25.53
C PHE A 536 6.23 -22.92 25.30
N ASN A 537 6.96 -23.86 25.88
CA ASN A 537 6.51 -25.24 26.01
C ASN A 537 6.48 -25.68 27.47
N ALA A 538 6.40 -27.00 27.70
CA ALA A 538 6.28 -27.55 29.05
C ALA A 538 7.53 -27.32 29.93
N THR A 539 8.69 -27.07 29.32
CA THR A 539 9.99 -27.06 30.01
C THR A 539 10.74 -25.74 29.88
N THR A 540 10.49 -24.98 28.81
CA THR A 540 11.31 -23.84 28.39
C THR A 540 10.42 -22.70 27.86
N ASP A 541 10.78 -21.48 28.23
CA ASP A 541 10.23 -20.23 27.68
C ASP A 541 11.25 -19.67 26.68
N TYR A 542 10.88 -19.62 25.40
CA TYR A 542 11.70 -19.08 24.31
C TYR A 542 11.41 -17.60 24.03
N GLY A 543 10.65 -16.96 24.92
CA GLY A 543 10.35 -15.54 24.88
C GLY A 543 9.11 -15.18 24.07
N ILE A 544 8.82 -13.89 24.08
CA ILE A 544 7.73 -13.28 23.30
C ILE A 544 8.39 -12.28 22.36
N PHE A 545 8.01 -12.31 21.08
CA PHE A 545 8.53 -11.36 20.12
C PHE A 545 8.13 -9.92 20.50
N ASN A 546 9.13 -9.06 20.64
CA ASN A 546 8.99 -7.63 20.80
C ASN A 546 9.85 -6.92 19.73
N PRO A 547 9.23 -6.25 18.74
CA PRO A 547 9.98 -5.62 17.67
C PRO A 547 10.96 -4.54 18.16
N ALA A 548 10.72 -3.91 19.31
CA ALA A 548 11.64 -2.90 19.85
C ALA A 548 12.93 -3.50 20.44
N VAL A 549 12.96 -4.82 20.68
CA VAL A 549 14.09 -5.52 21.31
C VAL A 549 14.70 -6.54 20.36
N ASP A 550 13.86 -7.30 19.66
CA ASP A 550 14.26 -8.49 18.90
C ASP A 550 14.48 -8.19 17.39
N ASN A 551 14.31 -6.94 16.96
CA ASN A 551 14.62 -6.51 15.60
C ASN A 551 15.72 -5.46 15.69
N ASP A 552 16.96 -5.84 15.32
CA ASP A 552 18.13 -4.99 15.50
C ASP A 552 18.02 -3.66 14.74
N TYR A 553 17.37 -3.67 13.57
CA TYR A 553 17.06 -2.42 12.86
C TYR A 553 16.10 -1.54 13.66
N ILE A 554 14.95 -2.07 14.08
CA ILE A 554 13.97 -1.29 14.86
C ILE A 554 14.59 -0.85 16.19
N ALA A 555 15.48 -1.63 16.80
CA ALA A 555 16.18 -1.27 18.03
C ALA A 555 17.23 -0.18 17.78
N ALA A 556 18.01 -0.28 16.71
CA ALA A 556 19.05 0.70 16.34
C ALA A 556 18.46 2.05 15.91
N PHE A 557 17.33 2.02 15.21
CA PHE A 557 16.53 3.21 14.87
C PHE A 557 15.42 3.47 15.89
N GLY A 558 15.42 2.71 16.99
CA GLY A 558 14.44 2.79 18.05
C GLY A 558 14.60 4.11 18.78
N ARG A 559 13.48 4.77 19.05
CA ARG A 559 13.50 6.07 19.72
C ARG A 559 14.08 5.90 21.11
N SER A 560 15.16 6.64 21.38
CA SER A 560 15.72 6.72 22.74
C SER A 560 14.70 7.25 23.74
N ASN A 561 13.70 8.00 23.25
CA ASN A 561 12.56 8.48 24.01
C ASN A 561 11.25 8.04 23.32
N PRO A 562 10.38 7.23 23.96
CA PRO A 562 9.14 6.78 23.33
C PRO A 562 8.15 7.92 23.05
N MET A 563 8.37 9.12 23.60
CA MET A 563 7.56 10.31 23.31
C MET A 563 8.05 11.12 22.10
N ASP A 564 9.25 10.85 21.59
CA ASP A 564 9.81 11.46 20.38
C ASP A 564 9.31 10.66 19.17
N LEU A 565 8.14 11.01 18.65
CA LEU A 565 7.46 10.26 17.62
C LEU A 565 7.94 10.52 16.19
N ASN A 566 8.81 11.50 15.96
CA ASN A 566 9.42 11.72 14.65
C ASN A 566 10.91 11.31 14.61
N SER A 567 11.48 10.91 15.77
CA SER A 567 12.86 10.48 15.96
C SER A 567 13.90 11.58 15.66
N ASP A 568 13.54 12.85 15.88
CA ASP A 568 14.44 14.00 15.69
C ASP A 568 15.28 14.34 16.94
N GLY A 569 15.04 13.65 18.05
CA GLY A 569 15.72 13.82 19.33
C GLY A 569 15.07 14.83 20.28
N ALA A 570 14.00 15.51 19.87
CA ALA A 570 13.18 16.36 20.72
C ALA A 570 11.86 15.67 21.13
N VAL A 571 11.23 16.17 22.19
CA VAL A 571 9.83 15.84 22.49
C VAL A 571 9.06 17.14 22.52
N ASP A 572 8.35 17.42 21.43
CA ASP A 572 7.70 18.70 21.21
C ASP A 572 6.30 18.56 20.59
N LEU A 573 5.79 19.65 20.02
CA LEU A 573 4.44 19.69 19.46
C LEU A 573 4.33 18.83 18.19
N VAL A 574 5.42 18.62 17.45
CA VAL A 574 5.46 17.75 16.25
C VAL A 574 5.17 16.32 16.67
N ASP A 575 5.70 15.86 17.80
CA ASP A 575 5.41 14.53 18.32
C ASP A 575 3.98 14.38 18.79
N VAL A 576 3.44 15.40 19.47
CA VAL A 576 2.02 15.42 19.86
C VAL A 576 1.13 15.37 18.62
N ASN A 577 1.47 16.11 17.57
CA ASN A 577 0.73 16.09 16.32
C ASN A 577 0.84 14.72 15.63
N ALA A 578 2.04 14.12 15.58
CA ALA A 578 2.26 12.77 15.08
C ALA A 578 1.46 11.74 15.89
N PHE A 579 1.36 11.92 17.21
CA PHE A 579 0.57 11.06 18.07
C PHE A 579 -0.93 11.20 17.78
N VAL A 580 -1.45 12.43 17.83
CA VAL A 580 -2.88 12.71 17.67
C VAL A 580 -3.35 12.32 16.27
N SER A 581 -2.54 12.58 15.25
CA SER A 581 -2.81 12.16 13.87
C SER A 581 -2.81 10.65 13.67
N ASN A 582 -2.23 9.87 14.59
CA ASN A 582 -2.19 8.40 14.51
C ASN A 582 -3.00 7.69 15.61
N TRP A 583 -3.44 8.39 16.67
CA TRP A 583 -4.03 7.80 17.88
C TRP A 583 -5.34 7.04 17.65
N ALA A 584 -6.11 7.42 16.63
CA ALA A 584 -7.37 6.76 16.27
C ALA A 584 -7.23 5.80 15.07
N PHE A 585 -6.00 5.57 14.58
CA PHE A 585 -5.75 4.78 13.39
C PHE A 585 -5.17 3.43 13.76
N ALA A 586 -5.79 2.39 13.21
CA ALA A 586 -5.17 1.10 13.11
C ALA A 586 -4.39 1.05 11.78
N LYS A 587 -3.12 0.70 11.83
CA LYS A 587 -2.37 0.35 10.63
C LYS A 587 -2.88 -0.99 10.14
N VAL A 588 -3.54 -0.98 8.98
CA VAL A 588 -4.06 -2.19 8.35
C VAL A 588 -3.18 -2.58 7.16
N VAL A 589 -2.66 -3.79 7.16
CA VAL A 589 -1.83 -4.36 6.08
C VAL A 589 -2.43 -5.69 5.67
N ASN A 590 -2.73 -5.86 4.37
CA ASN A 590 -3.47 -7.01 3.81
C ASN A 590 -4.74 -7.38 4.62
N GLY A 591 -5.46 -6.38 5.13
CA GLY A 591 -6.68 -6.57 5.93
C GLY A 591 -6.45 -6.94 7.40
N MET A 592 -5.20 -6.96 7.88
CA MET A 592 -4.87 -7.19 9.29
C MET A 592 -4.45 -5.91 10.00
N VAL A 593 -4.96 -5.69 11.22
CA VAL A 593 -4.45 -4.65 12.12
C VAL A 593 -3.08 -5.07 12.64
N VAL A 594 -2.05 -4.28 12.35
CA VAL A 594 -0.63 -4.58 12.67
C VAL A 594 0.05 -3.52 13.53
N GLY A 595 -0.62 -2.41 13.81
CA GLY A 595 -0.14 -1.30 14.62
C GLY A 595 -1.28 -0.38 15.02
#